data_AF-A0A314Y7B4-F1
#
_entry.id   AF-A0A314Y7B4-F1
#
_cell.length_a   1.000
_cell.length_b   1.000
_cell.length_c   1.000
_cell.angle_alpha   90.00
_cell.angle_beta   90.00
_cell.angle_gamma   90.00
#
_symmetry.space_group_name_H-M   'P 1'
#
loop_
_entity.id
_entity.type
_entity.pdbx_description
1 polymer ?
#
loop_
_entity_poly.entity_id
_entity_poly.type
_entity_poly.pdbx_seq_one_letter_code
_entity_poly.pdbx_strand_id
1 'polypeptide(L)'
;MTVGIGSEMAMPVREIKNRTMFPPSSFDLESFINDCKSRYGVPPRTHWITTYYGGHECLLATSFFPMDLETLTVQAGTHCLDLLRGNISDPEWLVNQRKIEVRIIKEGRIDKYSVDLQALKHEKPLQN
;
A
#
# COMPACT_ATOMS: atom_id res chain seq x y z
N MET A 1 -3.54 -11.28 -18.08
CA MET A 1 -3.86 -12.13 -16.89
C MET A 1 -4.48 -11.26 -15.80
N THR A 2 -5.69 -11.51 -15.27
CA THR A 2 -6.28 -10.66 -14.21
C THR A 2 -6.00 -11.22 -12.82
N VAL A 3 -5.46 -10.40 -11.91
CA VAL A 3 -5.35 -10.72 -10.48
C VAL A 3 -6.42 -9.93 -9.74
N GLY A 4 -7.54 -10.58 -9.43
CA GLY A 4 -8.65 -9.96 -8.72
C GLY A 4 -9.30 -10.95 -7.77
N ILE A 5 -9.34 -10.59 -6.49
CA ILE A 5 -10.04 -11.35 -5.45
C ILE A 5 -11.42 -10.67 -5.31
N GLY A 6 -12.48 -11.45 -5.41
CA GLY A 6 -13.85 -11.00 -5.68
C GLY A 6 -14.31 -9.74 -4.93
N SER A 7 -15.05 -8.91 -5.65
CA SER A 7 -15.82 -7.72 -5.24
C SER A 7 -15.08 -6.39 -5.06
N GLU A 8 -13.89 -6.31 -4.47
CA GLU A 8 -13.28 -5.00 -4.14
C GLU A 8 -11.97 -4.73 -4.88
N MET A 9 -11.07 -5.72 -4.92
CA MET A 9 -9.77 -5.56 -5.56
C MET A 9 -9.84 -5.93 -7.05
N ALA A 10 -10.08 -4.92 -7.89
CA ALA A 10 -10.04 -5.05 -9.35
C ALA A 10 -8.77 -4.39 -9.91
N MET A 11 -7.74 -5.20 -10.19
CA MET A 11 -6.46 -4.71 -10.73
C MET A 11 -6.33 -5.09 -12.21
N PRO A 12 -6.39 -4.11 -13.14
CA PRO A 12 -6.24 -4.38 -14.56
C PRO A 12 -4.77 -4.61 -14.91
N VAL A 13 -4.42 -5.80 -15.37
CA VAL A 13 -3.08 -6.12 -15.89
C VAL A 13 -3.17 -6.33 -17.40
N ARG A 14 -2.39 -5.54 -18.15
CA ARG A 14 -2.32 -5.60 -19.60
C ARG A 14 -0.90 -5.93 -20.02
N GLU A 15 -0.76 -6.94 -20.87
CA GLU A 15 0.51 -7.30 -21.49
C GLU A 15 0.60 -6.63 -22.87
N ILE A 16 1.62 -5.81 -23.07
CA ILE A 16 1.80 -4.99 -24.27
C ILE A 16 2.79 -5.68 -25.20
N LYS A 17 2.43 -5.79 -26.50
CA LYS A 17 3.33 -6.29 -27.55
C LYS A 17 4.68 -5.55 -27.48
N ASN A 18 5.78 -6.30 -27.49
CA ASN A 18 7.17 -5.81 -27.50
C ASN A 18 7.69 -5.15 -26.21
N ARG A 19 6.96 -5.23 -25.08
CA ARG A 19 7.49 -4.80 -23.77
C ARG A 19 7.68 -5.96 -22.79
N THR A 20 7.07 -7.10 -23.05
CA THR A 20 7.09 -8.27 -22.18
C THR A 20 7.45 -9.52 -22.98
N MET A 21 8.09 -10.49 -22.33
CA MET A 21 8.38 -11.81 -22.92
C MET A 21 7.13 -12.70 -23.04
N PHE A 22 5.97 -12.23 -22.54
CA PHE A 22 4.70 -12.92 -22.59
C PHE A 22 3.86 -12.52 -23.81
N PRO A 23 3.04 -13.43 -24.35
CA PRO A 23 2.09 -13.12 -25.42
C PRO A 23 1.18 -11.95 -25.02
N PRO A 24 0.79 -11.08 -25.98
CA PRO A 24 -0.03 -9.93 -25.65
C PRO A 24 -1.42 -10.36 -25.14
N SER A 25 -1.82 -9.77 -24.02
CA SER A 25 -3.11 -10.02 -23.37
C SER A 25 -3.76 -8.69 -23.03
N SER A 26 -4.96 -8.47 -23.58
CA SER A 26 -5.80 -7.31 -23.25
C SER A 26 -6.63 -7.61 -22.02
N PHE A 27 -6.64 -6.69 -21.05
CA PHE A 27 -7.63 -6.69 -19.99
C PHE A 27 -9.00 -6.30 -20.57
N ASP A 28 -9.98 -7.20 -20.45
CA ASP A 28 -11.39 -6.95 -20.75
C ASP A 28 -12.21 -6.93 -19.46
N LEU A 29 -12.89 -5.81 -19.22
CA LEU A 29 -13.64 -5.59 -18.00
C LEU A 29 -14.94 -6.42 -17.98
N GLU A 30 -15.59 -6.60 -19.13
CA GLU A 30 -16.84 -7.36 -19.22
C GLU A 30 -16.61 -8.84 -18.89
N SER A 31 -15.56 -9.44 -19.48
CA SER A 31 -15.11 -10.79 -19.13
C SER A 31 -14.82 -10.92 -17.63
N PHE A 32 -14.11 -9.96 -17.04
CA PHE A 32 -13.82 -9.98 -15.61
C PHE A 32 -15.08 -9.88 -14.73
N ILE A 33 -16.05 -9.03 -15.09
CA ILE A 33 -17.32 -8.91 -14.37
C ILE A 33 -18.10 -10.23 -14.43
N ASN A 34 -18.16 -10.85 -15.60
CA ASN A 34 -18.88 -12.11 -15.79
C ASN A 34 -18.22 -13.27 -15.03
N ASP A 35 -16.88 -13.33 -15.04
CA ASP A 35 -16.13 -14.31 -14.26
C ASP A 35 -16.38 -14.14 -12.75
N CYS A 36 -16.38 -12.92 -12.24
CA CYS A 36 -16.69 -12.64 -10.83
C CYS A 36 -18.13 -13.00 -10.47
N LYS A 37 -19.11 -12.66 -11.32
CA LYS A 37 -20.52 -13.04 -11.12
C LYS A 37 -20.69 -14.55 -11.14
N SER A 38 -20.04 -15.25 -12.06
CA SER A 38 -20.16 -16.72 -12.18
C SER A 38 -19.51 -17.45 -11.01
N ARG A 39 -18.37 -16.96 -10.49
CA ARG A 39 -17.65 -17.62 -9.39
C ARG A 39 -18.16 -17.26 -8.01
N TYR A 40 -18.53 -15.99 -7.81
CA TYR A 40 -18.83 -15.43 -6.48
C TYR A 40 -20.25 -14.86 -6.36
N GLY A 41 -21.04 -14.84 -7.43
CA GLY A 41 -22.40 -14.30 -7.43
C GLY A 41 -22.49 -12.78 -7.34
N VAL A 42 -21.34 -12.08 -7.28
CA VAL A 42 -21.28 -10.63 -7.07
C VAL A 42 -20.42 -9.94 -8.13
N PRO A 43 -20.85 -8.78 -8.67
CA PRO A 43 -20.02 -7.98 -9.56
C PRO A 43 -18.91 -7.24 -8.78
N PRO A 44 -17.74 -6.99 -9.40
CA PRO A 44 -16.67 -6.20 -8.81
C PRO A 44 -17.01 -4.70 -8.79
N ARG A 45 -16.64 -4.00 -7.70
CA ARG A 45 -16.77 -2.55 -7.50
C ARG A 45 -15.47 -1.84 -7.87
N THR A 46 -15.28 -1.57 -9.16
CA THR A 46 -14.00 -1.09 -9.72
C THR A 46 -13.54 0.27 -9.22
N HIS A 47 -14.46 1.16 -8.82
CA HIS A 47 -14.13 2.53 -8.39
C HIS A 47 -14.03 2.68 -6.87
N TRP A 48 -14.48 1.70 -6.08
CA TRP A 48 -14.55 1.86 -4.61
C TRP A 48 -13.20 2.18 -3.99
N ILE A 49 -12.13 1.50 -4.41
CA ILE A 49 -10.77 1.71 -3.90
C ILE A 49 -10.28 3.12 -4.24
N THR A 50 -10.45 3.58 -5.47
CA THR A 50 -9.99 4.92 -5.87
C THR A 50 -10.83 6.03 -5.23
N THR A 51 -12.12 5.79 -5.00
CA THR A 51 -12.99 6.72 -4.26
C THR A 51 -12.67 6.76 -2.76
N TYR A 52 -12.41 5.62 -2.13
CA TYR A 52 -12.17 5.55 -0.68
C TYR A 52 -10.76 6.00 -0.29
N TYR A 53 -9.74 5.60 -1.07
CA TYR A 53 -8.32 5.88 -0.75
C TYR A 53 -7.72 7.07 -1.52
N GLY A 54 -8.49 7.73 -2.39
CA GLY A 54 -8.07 8.99 -3.03
C GLY A 54 -7.33 8.86 -4.36
N GLY A 55 -7.09 7.65 -4.88
CA GLY A 55 -6.59 7.43 -6.25
C GLY A 55 -5.39 8.30 -6.63
N HIS A 56 -5.56 9.19 -7.61
CA HIS A 56 -4.52 10.11 -8.08
C HIS A 56 -4.30 11.33 -7.17
N GLU A 57 -5.21 11.59 -6.23
CA GLU A 57 -5.21 12.74 -5.32
C GLU A 57 -5.01 12.29 -3.87
N CYS A 58 -3.83 11.72 -3.57
CA CYS A 58 -3.43 11.37 -2.21
C CYS A 58 -2.89 12.60 -1.44
N LEU A 59 -3.76 13.56 -1.10
CA LEU A 59 -3.36 14.79 -0.39
C LEU A 59 -3.25 14.63 1.15
N LEU A 60 -3.85 13.60 1.74
CA LEU A 60 -3.92 13.43 3.21
C LEU A 60 -2.90 12.42 3.79
N ALA A 61 -2.11 11.73 2.96
CA ALA A 61 -1.22 10.65 3.40
C ALA A 61 0.14 11.12 3.96
N THR A 62 0.40 12.43 3.95
CA THR A 62 1.69 13.04 4.33
C THR A 62 2.10 12.77 5.78
N SER A 63 1.16 12.46 6.67
CA SER A 63 1.46 12.10 8.06
C SER A 63 1.75 10.61 8.27
N PHE A 64 1.44 9.74 7.30
CA PHE A 64 1.63 8.29 7.42
C PHE A 64 2.91 7.82 6.70
N PHE A 65 3.22 8.46 5.58
CA PHE A 65 4.49 8.36 4.89
C PHE A 65 5.17 9.73 4.99
N PRO A 66 6.24 9.90 5.78
CA PRO A 66 7.13 11.03 5.58
C PRO A 66 7.75 10.83 4.20
N MET A 67 7.11 11.45 3.21
CA MET A 67 7.67 11.69 1.89
C MET A 67 8.69 12.82 2.06
N ASP A 68 9.84 12.51 2.66
CA ASP A 68 11.06 13.12 2.18
C ASP A 68 11.27 12.50 0.80
N LEU A 69 11.23 13.35 -0.23
CA LEU A 69 11.12 12.98 -1.64
C LEU A 69 12.43 12.42 -2.21
N GLU A 70 13.09 11.52 -1.49
CA GLU A 70 13.92 10.49 -2.09
C GLU A 70 13.02 9.28 -2.26
N THR A 71 12.47 9.11 -3.46
CA THR A 71 11.96 7.81 -3.89
C THR A 71 13.06 6.80 -3.57
N LEU A 72 12.87 6.00 -2.52
CA LEU A 72 13.66 4.80 -2.27
C LEU A 72 13.40 3.91 -3.48
N THR A 73 14.19 4.13 -4.52
CA THR A 73 14.19 3.30 -5.70
C THR A 73 14.68 1.96 -5.19
N VAL A 74 13.76 1.01 -5.09
CA VAL A 74 14.10 -0.37 -4.76
C VAL A 74 15.03 -0.85 -5.87
N GLN A 75 16.34 -0.78 -5.62
CA GLN A 75 17.36 -1.31 -6.50
C GLN A 75 17.25 -2.84 -6.42
N ALA A 76 16.39 -3.40 -7.27
CA ALA A 76 16.27 -4.84 -7.50
C ALA A 76 15.81 -5.71 -6.32
N GLY A 77 15.14 -5.14 -5.31
CA GLY A 77 14.48 -5.92 -4.25
C GLY A 77 13.23 -6.67 -4.73
N THR A 78 12.90 -7.79 -4.06
CA THR A 78 11.63 -8.51 -4.24
C THR A 78 10.47 -7.78 -3.54
N HIS A 79 9.23 -8.19 -3.83
CA HIS A 79 8.04 -7.57 -3.25
C HIS A 79 8.06 -7.61 -1.71
N CYS A 80 8.07 -6.43 -1.08
CA CYS A 80 8.09 -6.22 0.38
C CYS A 80 9.29 -6.84 1.12
N LEU A 81 10.48 -6.76 0.53
CA LEU A 81 11.72 -7.29 1.13
C LEU A 81 12.02 -6.67 2.52
N ASP A 82 11.62 -5.43 2.75
CA ASP A 82 11.71 -4.67 3.99
C ASP A 82 10.99 -5.37 5.17
N LEU A 83 9.85 -6.03 4.94
CA LEU A 83 9.07 -6.74 5.97
C LEU A 83 9.64 -8.12 6.32
N LEU A 84 10.54 -8.66 5.51
CA LEU A 84 11.14 -9.96 5.77
C LEU A 84 12.17 -9.89 6.90
N ARG A 85 12.48 -11.07 7.48
CA ARG A 85 13.51 -11.17 8.51
C ARG A 85 14.85 -10.73 7.94
N GLY A 86 15.58 -9.92 8.72
CA GLY A 86 16.92 -9.49 8.36
C GLY A 86 17.92 -10.65 8.29
N ASN A 87 18.76 -10.60 7.27
CA ASN A 87 19.85 -11.53 7.05
C ASN A 87 21.19 -10.78 6.99
N ILE A 88 22.28 -11.46 7.34
CA ILE A 88 23.64 -10.90 7.29
C ILE A 88 24.04 -10.55 5.85
N SER A 89 23.50 -11.26 4.87
CA SER A 89 23.71 -11.01 3.44
C SER A 89 22.85 -9.87 2.87
N ASP A 90 22.04 -9.19 3.69
CA ASP A 90 21.20 -8.10 3.21
C ASP A 90 22.06 -6.91 2.77
N PRO A 91 21.73 -6.28 1.63
CA PRO A 91 22.48 -5.14 1.14
C PRO A 91 22.32 -3.93 2.07
N GLU A 92 23.36 -3.11 2.15
CA GLU A 92 23.41 -1.99 3.08
C GLU A 92 22.25 -0.99 2.92
N TRP A 93 21.82 -0.75 1.67
CA TRP A 93 20.67 0.12 1.39
C TRP A 93 19.38 -0.38 2.07
N LEU A 94 19.15 -1.70 2.10
CA LEU A 94 17.96 -2.30 2.71
C LEU A 94 18.03 -2.18 4.24
N VAL A 95 19.21 -2.38 4.81
CA VAL A 95 19.43 -2.21 6.26
C VAL A 95 19.21 -0.76 6.68
N ASN A 96 19.68 0.19 5.88
CA ASN A 96 19.50 1.63 6.15
C ASN A 96 18.02 2.04 5.99
N GLN A 97 17.33 1.51 4.97
CA GLN A 97 15.89 1.71 4.82
C GLN A 97 15.11 1.25 6.05
N ARG A 98 15.35 0.02 6.54
CA ARG A 98 14.69 -0.51 7.75
C ARG A 98 14.99 0.35 8.99
N LYS A 99 16.22 0.88 9.12
CA LYS A 99 16.57 1.79 10.23
C LYS A 99 15.78 3.10 10.17
N ILE A 100 15.60 3.65 8.97
CA ILE A 100 14.81 4.86 8.74
C ILE A 100 13.33 4.60 9.10
N GLU A 101 12.77 3.49 8.65
CA GLU A 101 11.38 3.09 8.96
C GLU A 101 11.17 2.94 10.48
N VAL A 102 12.07 2.25 11.18
CA VAL A 102 11.99 2.09 12.65
C VAL A 102 12.07 3.44 13.36
N ARG A 103 12.95 4.35 12.90
CA ARG A 103 13.05 5.71 13.44
C ARG A 103 11.73 6.48 13.27
N ILE A 104 11.14 6.45 12.07
CA ILE A 104 9.86 7.11 11.77
C ILE A 104 8.74 6.56 12.65
N ILE A 105 8.66 5.24 12.81
CA ILE A 105 7.62 4.61 13.64
C ILE A 105 7.78 5.02 15.10
N LYS A 106 9.01 4.98 15.61
CA LYS A 106 9.30 5.34 17.00
C LYS A 106 8.97 6.81 17.27
N GLU A 107 9.58 7.71 16.53
CA GLU A 107 9.50 9.16 16.79
C GLU A 107 8.15 9.74 16.31
N GLY A 108 7.73 9.37 15.10
CA GLY A 108 6.55 9.94 14.46
C GLY A 108 5.22 9.38 14.99
N ARG A 109 5.22 8.18 15.57
CA ARG A 109 3.99 7.53 16.05
C ARG A 109 4.02 7.19 17.52
N ILE A 110 4.96 6.36 17.97
CA ILE A 110 4.95 5.84 19.35
C ILE A 110 5.18 6.96 20.36
N ASP A 111 6.23 7.75 20.18
CA ASP A 111 6.59 8.82 21.11
C ASP A 111 5.53 9.93 21.09
N LYS A 112 5.08 10.31 19.89
CA LYS A 112 3.96 11.25 19.72
C LYS A 112 2.69 10.79 20.46
N TYR A 113 2.26 9.55 20.22
CA TYR A 113 1.08 8.98 20.87
C TYR A 113 1.23 8.92 22.40
N SER A 114 2.43 8.59 22.90
CA SER A 114 2.71 8.58 24.33
C SER A 114 2.54 9.97 24.96
N VAL A 115 2.99 11.02 24.28
CA VAL A 115 2.82 12.41 24.71
C VAL A 115 1.35 12.83 24.65
N ASP A 116 0.66 12.56 23.53
CA ASP A 116 -0.76 12.90 23.36
C ASP A 116 -1.64 12.20 24.40
N LEU A 117 -1.36 10.93 24.71
CA LEU A 117 -2.04 10.19 25.78
C LEU A 117 -1.83 10.81 27.16
N GLN A 118 -0.63 11.31 27.45
CA GLN A 118 -0.36 11.97 28.73
C GLN A 118 -1.14 13.28 28.81
N ALA A 119 -1.21 14.07 27.73
CA ALA A 119 -2.01 15.29 27.68
C ALA A 119 -3.51 15.01 27.92
N LEU A 120 -4.08 14.00 27.26
CA LEU A 120 -5.48 13.59 27.44
C LEU A 120 -5.81 13.12 28.86
N LYS A 121 -4.85 12.52 29.58
CA LYS A 121 -5.05 12.11 30.99
C LYS A 121 -5.05 13.29 31.96
N HIS A 122 -4.43 14.41 31.58
CA HIS A 122 -4.38 15.63 32.39
C HIS A 122 -5.54 16.60 32.06
N GLU A 123 -6.17 16.47 30.89
CA GLU A 123 -7.45 17.12 30.60
C GLU A 123 -8.58 16.43 31.39
N LYS A 124 -9.07 17.11 32.44
CA LYS A 124 -10.22 16.63 33.23
C LYS A 124 -11.42 16.43 32.29
N PRO A 125 -12.23 15.36 32.48
CA PRO A 125 -13.46 15.23 31.72
C PRO A 125 -14.35 16.44 31.98
N LEU A 126 -14.93 16.98 30.91
CA LEU A 126 -15.94 18.04 30.97
C LEU A 126 -16.97 17.66 32.04
N GLN A 127 -16.97 18.39 33.15
CA GLN A 127 -17.97 18.23 34.18
C GLN A 127 -19.31 18.69 33.61
N ASN A 128 -20.22 17.74 33.40
CA ASN A 128 -21.65 18.00 33.28
C ASN A 128 -22.27 18.08 34.68
#